data_AF-A0A6A3HFM4-F1
#
_entry.id   AF-A0A6A3HFM4-F1
#
_cell.length_a   1.000
_cell.length_b   1.000
_cell.length_c   1.000
_cell.angle_alpha   90.00
_cell.angle_beta   90.00
_cell.angle_gamma   90.00
#
_symmetry.space_group_name_H-M   'P 1'
#
loop_
_entity.id
_entity.type
_entity.pdbx_description
1 polymer ?
#
loop_
_entity_poly.entity_id
_entity_poly.type
_entity_poly.pdbx_seq_one_letter_code
_entity_poly.pdbx_strand_id
1 'polypeptide(L)'
;MGDAAANGHFEVVKWLHANMKETVGNLCTDKAYESATCNGHFELMKWLSAHYGRRHEMTIADDAASHGRLNALKWMRSVGSGHITERAMDEASANGHLEVVKWLHAHNNGCTTAAMNGAAKNGYLAVVKWLHDNRHEGCTTDAMVDAASNGHLDVVCWLHDHRTQSFTAETIKRAAANGHLEVVRWLYKELGNQFSLVDLMNSAAVAAIGGHLKVVQVLATKSQFSDPKYLTPLMANAFKYGRVAIVEWLLGLGYQVRAKDTIWVQESRSWGTAKPETMQIIYKGSEVSVPDVRRFIVRRRDIRMARWLWCHGCNLHTFKDLHRAVGCNNIVLTRWLIENGVRFDRDATWTNFWYDDYLEVVEWVPESDRVWVVREALATNEED
;
A
#
# COMPACT_ATOMS: atom_id res chain seq x y z
N MET A 1 10.17 -16.99 -30.12
CA MET A 1 9.72 -18.39 -29.90
C MET A 1 9.07 -18.56 -28.53
N GLY A 2 9.72 -18.11 -27.45
CA GLY A 2 9.14 -18.13 -26.09
C GLY A 2 7.71 -17.55 -25.99
N ASP A 3 7.47 -16.34 -26.48
CA ASP A 3 6.14 -15.72 -26.40
C ASP A 3 5.09 -16.46 -27.24
N ALA A 4 5.47 -16.96 -28.42
CA ALA A 4 4.60 -17.79 -29.23
C ALA A 4 4.24 -19.10 -28.51
N ALA A 5 5.19 -19.68 -27.76
CA ALA A 5 4.96 -20.86 -26.95
C ALA A 5 4.11 -20.56 -25.69
N ALA A 6 4.31 -19.42 -25.05
CA ALA A 6 3.49 -18.97 -23.91
C ALA A 6 2.00 -18.83 -24.31
N ASN A 7 1.74 -18.33 -25.52
CA ASN A 7 0.40 -18.16 -26.07
C ASN A 7 -0.14 -19.41 -26.82
N GLY A 8 0.63 -20.50 -26.88
CA GLY A 8 0.17 -21.75 -27.51
C GLY A 8 0.09 -21.70 -29.04
N HIS A 9 0.79 -20.77 -29.69
CA HIS A 9 0.82 -20.61 -31.15
C HIS A 9 1.68 -21.69 -31.80
N PHE A 10 1.20 -22.94 -31.77
CA PHE A 10 1.95 -24.12 -32.19
C PHE A 10 2.47 -24.01 -33.63
N GLU A 11 1.64 -23.55 -34.57
CA GLU A 11 2.03 -23.41 -35.97
C GLU A 11 3.09 -22.33 -36.18
N VAL A 12 3.03 -21.23 -35.41
CA VAL A 12 4.09 -20.20 -35.41
C VAL A 12 5.39 -20.78 -34.88
N VAL A 13 5.33 -21.61 -33.83
CA VAL A 13 6.51 -22.26 -33.28
C VAL A 13 7.14 -23.25 -34.27
N LYS A 14 6.33 -24.05 -34.99
CA LYS A 14 6.82 -24.92 -36.07
C LYS A 14 7.44 -24.12 -37.21
N TRP A 15 6.80 -23.02 -37.61
CA TRP A 15 7.32 -22.15 -38.66
C TRP A 15 8.67 -21.53 -38.26
N LEU A 16 8.79 -21.04 -37.02
CA LEU A 16 10.04 -20.50 -36.49
C LEU A 16 11.13 -21.58 -36.43
N HIS A 17 10.81 -22.80 -36.03
CA HIS A 17 11.76 -23.93 -36.08
C HIS A 17 12.24 -24.22 -37.50
N ALA A 18 11.34 -24.21 -38.48
CA ALA A 18 11.67 -24.55 -39.86
C ALA A 18 12.49 -23.45 -40.56
N ASN A 19 12.23 -22.17 -40.27
CA ASN A 19 12.79 -21.05 -41.02
C ASN A 19 13.92 -20.30 -40.29
N MET A 20 14.09 -20.49 -38.99
CA MET A 20 15.05 -19.73 -38.17
C MET A 20 15.90 -20.61 -37.24
N LYS A 21 16.08 -21.90 -37.57
CA LYS A 21 16.76 -22.86 -36.68
C LYS A 21 18.16 -22.43 -36.24
N GLU A 22 18.92 -21.77 -37.12
CA GLU A 22 20.28 -21.30 -36.84
C GLU A 22 20.31 -19.99 -36.02
N THR A 23 19.22 -19.22 -36.05
CA THR A 23 19.06 -17.95 -35.32
C THR A 23 18.41 -18.14 -33.95
N VAL A 24 17.59 -19.17 -33.79
CA VAL A 24 16.97 -19.53 -32.50
C VAL A 24 18.01 -20.25 -31.64
N GLY A 25 18.75 -19.47 -30.83
CA GLY A 25 19.71 -20.02 -29.87
C GLY A 25 19.04 -20.87 -28.77
N ASN A 26 19.85 -21.70 -28.10
CA ASN A 26 19.40 -22.66 -27.07
C ASN A 26 18.54 -22.03 -25.95
N LEU A 27 18.90 -20.83 -25.49
CA LEU A 27 18.13 -20.11 -24.46
C LEU A 27 16.69 -19.82 -24.89
N CYS A 28 16.46 -19.58 -26.18
CA CYS A 28 15.13 -19.29 -26.72
C CYS A 28 14.25 -20.55 -26.79
N THR A 29 14.86 -21.73 -26.93
CA THR A 29 14.16 -23.02 -26.95
C THR A 29 13.82 -23.51 -25.55
N ASP A 30 14.69 -23.29 -24.57
CA ASP A 30 14.40 -23.64 -23.17
C ASP A 30 13.26 -22.79 -22.61
N LYS A 31 13.30 -21.47 -22.83
CA LYS A 31 12.21 -20.57 -22.47
C LYS A 31 10.89 -20.94 -23.17
N ALA A 32 10.94 -21.41 -24.41
CA ALA A 32 9.74 -21.88 -25.12
C ALA A 32 9.17 -23.16 -24.50
N TYR A 33 10.02 -24.10 -24.09
CA TYR A 33 9.60 -25.33 -23.43
C TYR A 33 9.01 -25.06 -22.03
N GLU A 34 9.68 -24.24 -21.23
CA GLU A 34 9.18 -23.75 -19.94
C GLU A 34 7.82 -23.06 -20.12
N SER A 35 7.73 -22.08 -21.02
CA SER A 35 6.49 -21.33 -21.27
C SER A 35 5.35 -22.24 -21.74
N ALA A 36 5.62 -23.22 -22.61
CA ALA A 36 4.63 -24.20 -23.05
C ALA A 36 4.17 -25.08 -21.87
N THR A 37 5.09 -25.46 -20.98
CA THR A 37 4.79 -26.25 -19.79
C THR A 37 3.93 -25.44 -18.81
N CYS A 38 4.39 -24.27 -18.37
CA CYS A 38 3.71 -23.41 -17.39
C CYS A 38 2.32 -22.97 -17.86
N ASN A 39 2.14 -22.71 -19.17
CA ASN A 39 0.85 -22.30 -19.74
C ASN A 39 -0.05 -23.47 -20.15
N GLY A 40 0.41 -24.73 -20.00
CA GLY A 40 -0.42 -25.92 -20.22
C GLY A 40 -0.59 -26.34 -21.67
N HIS A 41 0.29 -25.88 -22.56
CA HIS A 41 0.31 -26.25 -23.99
C HIS A 41 0.98 -27.61 -24.17
N PHE A 42 0.33 -28.66 -23.69
CA PHE A 42 0.90 -30.00 -23.54
C PHE A 42 1.43 -30.62 -24.85
N GLU A 43 0.72 -30.44 -25.97
CA GLU A 43 1.15 -30.98 -27.26
C GLU A 43 2.34 -30.21 -27.84
N LEU A 44 2.36 -28.88 -27.65
CA LEU A 44 3.52 -28.07 -28.01
C LEU A 44 4.73 -28.43 -27.13
N MET A 45 4.53 -28.65 -25.83
CA MET A 45 5.56 -29.11 -24.90
C MET A 45 6.17 -30.44 -25.36
N LYS A 46 5.36 -31.45 -25.67
CA LYS A 46 5.84 -32.74 -26.21
C LYS A 46 6.64 -32.55 -27.50
N TRP A 47 6.13 -31.73 -28.41
CA TRP A 47 6.79 -31.46 -29.68
C TRP A 47 8.15 -30.79 -29.47
N LEU A 48 8.23 -29.79 -28.60
CA LEU A 48 9.49 -29.12 -28.25
C LEU A 48 10.49 -30.13 -27.64
N SER A 49 10.04 -31.00 -26.73
CA SER A 49 10.92 -32.04 -26.15
C SER A 49 11.44 -33.03 -27.20
N ALA A 50 10.61 -33.43 -28.15
CA ALA A 50 10.99 -34.36 -29.22
C ALA A 50 12.03 -33.76 -30.18
N HIS A 51 11.94 -32.45 -30.45
CA HIS A 51 12.80 -31.77 -31.41
C HIS A 51 14.07 -31.16 -30.82
N TYR A 52 14.07 -30.82 -29.53
CA TYR A 52 15.18 -30.11 -28.88
C TYR A 52 15.85 -30.90 -27.73
N GLY A 53 15.29 -32.06 -27.35
CA GLY A 53 15.93 -33.03 -26.46
C GLY A 53 16.02 -32.61 -24.98
N ARG A 54 16.50 -33.53 -24.13
CA ARG A 54 16.58 -33.42 -22.66
C ARG A 54 17.69 -32.47 -22.15
N ARG A 55 17.75 -31.24 -22.65
CA ARG A 55 18.66 -30.20 -22.11
C ARG A 55 18.00 -29.29 -21.10
N HIS A 56 16.72 -29.52 -20.89
CA HIS A 56 15.84 -28.69 -20.09
C HIS A 56 16.20 -28.77 -18.61
N GLU A 57 16.30 -27.59 -18.00
CA GLU A 57 16.80 -27.34 -16.64
C GLU A 57 16.12 -28.18 -15.55
N MET A 58 16.79 -28.33 -14.42
CA MET A 58 16.37 -29.17 -13.29
C MET A 58 15.01 -28.76 -12.67
N THR A 59 14.40 -27.63 -13.05
CA THR A 59 13.26 -27.02 -12.34
C THR A 59 11.91 -27.10 -13.05
N ILE A 60 11.84 -27.54 -14.32
CA ILE A 60 10.59 -27.43 -15.09
C ILE A 60 9.46 -28.31 -14.54
N ALA A 61 9.79 -29.42 -13.87
CA ALA A 61 8.78 -30.23 -13.19
C ALA A 61 8.20 -29.48 -11.97
N ASP A 62 9.02 -28.73 -11.24
CA ASP A 62 8.56 -27.88 -10.14
C ASP A 62 7.65 -26.77 -10.67
N ASP A 63 8.02 -26.13 -11.79
CA ASP A 63 7.21 -25.09 -12.44
C ASP A 63 5.88 -25.67 -12.99
N ALA A 64 5.91 -26.88 -13.55
CA ALA A 64 4.72 -27.60 -13.96
C ALA A 64 3.77 -27.86 -12.78
N ALA A 65 4.33 -28.22 -11.62
CA ALA A 65 3.56 -28.42 -10.40
C ALA A 65 2.96 -27.12 -9.87
N SER A 66 3.76 -26.05 -9.86
CA SER A 66 3.37 -24.68 -9.49
C SER A 66 2.17 -24.18 -10.29
N HIS A 67 2.06 -24.55 -11.58
CA HIS A 67 0.96 -24.15 -12.47
C HIS A 67 -0.14 -25.22 -12.63
N GLY A 68 -0.12 -26.29 -11.83
CA GLY A 68 -1.20 -27.28 -11.81
C GLY A 68 -1.22 -28.23 -13.00
N ARG A 69 -0.08 -28.39 -13.69
CA ARG A 69 0.03 -29.10 -14.97
C ARG A 69 0.25 -30.60 -14.76
N LEU A 70 -0.76 -31.26 -14.19
CA LEU A 70 -0.71 -32.69 -13.84
C LEU A 70 -0.36 -33.60 -15.04
N ASN A 71 -0.89 -33.32 -16.23
CA ASN A 71 -0.59 -34.11 -17.43
C ASN A 71 0.89 -33.98 -17.86
N ALA A 72 1.45 -32.77 -17.74
CA ALA A 72 2.86 -32.53 -18.00
C ALA A 72 3.74 -33.30 -17.02
N LEU A 73 3.44 -33.23 -15.71
CA LEU A 73 4.14 -33.98 -14.67
C LEU A 73 4.11 -35.50 -14.90
N LYS A 74 2.92 -36.06 -15.18
CA LYS A 74 2.75 -37.49 -15.49
C LYS A 74 3.60 -37.90 -16.69
N TRP A 75 3.59 -37.09 -17.75
CA TRP A 75 4.35 -37.35 -18.96
C TRP A 75 5.86 -37.26 -18.72
N MET A 76 6.34 -36.20 -18.06
CA MET A 76 7.75 -36.01 -17.71
C MET A 76 8.28 -37.20 -16.90
N ARG A 77 7.53 -37.65 -15.89
CA ARG A 77 7.87 -38.85 -15.12
C ARG A 77 7.89 -40.12 -15.99
N SER A 78 6.94 -40.29 -16.90
CA SER A 78 6.90 -41.47 -17.80
C SER A 78 8.10 -41.56 -18.73
N VAL A 79 8.67 -40.43 -19.15
CA VAL A 79 9.88 -40.38 -19.97
C VAL A 79 11.16 -40.35 -19.11
N GLY A 80 11.05 -40.33 -17.78
CA GLY A 80 12.20 -40.19 -16.88
C GLY A 80 12.91 -38.85 -17.04
N SER A 81 12.15 -37.77 -17.23
CA SER A 81 12.63 -36.39 -17.37
C SER A 81 12.04 -35.53 -16.24
N GLY A 82 12.78 -34.49 -15.83
CA GLY A 82 12.35 -33.55 -14.79
C GLY A 82 12.68 -34.08 -13.38
N HIS A 83 13.64 -33.42 -12.73
CA HIS A 83 13.87 -33.62 -11.31
C HIS A 83 12.74 -32.93 -10.54
N ILE A 84 12.09 -33.64 -9.62
CA ILE A 84 11.03 -33.08 -8.77
C ILE A 84 11.65 -32.83 -7.40
N THR A 85 11.64 -31.58 -6.95
CA THR A 85 12.09 -31.22 -5.62
C THR A 85 10.90 -31.03 -4.66
N GLU A 86 11.18 -30.78 -3.39
CA GLU A 86 10.16 -30.38 -2.40
C GLU A 86 9.41 -29.11 -2.82
N ARG A 87 10.07 -28.23 -3.60
CA ARG A 87 9.50 -27.00 -4.15
C ARG A 87 8.27 -27.26 -5.03
N ALA A 88 8.22 -28.39 -5.73
CA ALA A 88 7.05 -28.76 -6.53
C ALA A 88 5.77 -28.84 -5.68
N MET A 89 5.83 -29.51 -4.52
CA MET A 89 4.66 -29.67 -3.66
C MET A 89 4.39 -28.39 -2.88
N ASP A 90 5.44 -27.67 -2.47
CA ASP A 90 5.29 -26.38 -1.78
C ASP A 90 4.56 -25.36 -2.67
N GLU A 91 4.99 -25.20 -3.92
CA GLU A 91 4.39 -24.26 -4.87
C GLU A 91 3.01 -24.72 -5.37
N ALA A 92 2.83 -26.02 -5.65
CA ALA A 92 1.51 -26.56 -6.00
C ALA A 92 0.50 -26.33 -4.88
N SER A 93 0.94 -26.44 -3.61
CA SER A 93 0.09 -26.17 -2.45
C SER A 93 -0.21 -24.69 -2.31
N ALA A 94 0.80 -23.84 -2.46
CA ALA A 94 0.67 -22.39 -2.44
C ALA A 94 -0.25 -21.85 -3.55
N ASN A 95 -0.38 -22.57 -4.68
CA ASN A 95 -1.27 -22.21 -5.80
C ASN A 95 -2.60 -23.00 -5.83
N GLY A 96 -2.88 -23.81 -4.80
CA GLY A 96 -4.19 -24.45 -4.65
C GLY A 96 -4.42 -25.68 -5.52
N HIS A 97 -3.36 -26.26 -6.09
CA HIS A 97 -3.43 -27.39 -7.02
C HIS A 97 -3.51 -28.74 -6.27
N LEU A 98 -4.61 -28.97 -5.56
CA LEU A 98 -4.81 -30.16 -4.71
C LEU A 98 -4.54 -31.49 -5.44
N GLU A 99 -4.97 -31.63 -6.70
CA GLU A 99 -4.76 -32.87 -7.46
C GLU A 99 -3.28 -33.11 -7.81
N VAL A 100 -2.51 -32.04 -8.00
CA VAL A 100 -1.05 -32.14 -8.15
C VAL A 100 -0.41 -32.51 -6.82
N VAL A 101 -0.84 -31.91 -5.70
CA VAL A 101 -0.34 -32.23 -4.35
C VAL A 101 -0.57 -33.71 -4.02
N LYS A 102 -1.79 -34.22 -4.23
CA LYS A 102 -2.12 -35.65 -4.06
C LYS A 102 -1.24 -36.54 -4.94
N TRP A 103 -1.05 -36.16 -6.20
CA TRP A 103 -0.23 -36.93 -7.12
C TRP A 103 1.24 -36.94 -6.70
N LEU A 104 1.81 -35.78 -6.33
CA LEU A 104 3.19 -35.68 -5.85
C LEU A 104 3.42 -36.52 -4.60
N HIS A 105 2.48 -36.50 -3.66
CA HIS A 105 2.53 -37.32 -2.46
C HIS A 105 2.46 -38.82 -2.74
N ALA A 106 1.54 -39.26 -3.61
CA ALA A 106 1.42 -40.66 -4.01
C ALA A 106 2.70 -41.22 -4.67
N HIS A 107 3.59 -40.34 -5.13
CA HIS A 107 4.87 -40.69 -5.74
C HIS A 107 6.08 -40.44 -4.81
N ASN A 108 5.85 -40.32 -3.50
CA ASN A 108 6.86 -40.14 -2.45
C ASN A 108 7.71 -38.88 -2.60
N ASN A 109 7.18 -37.81 -3.21
CA ASN A 109 7.86 -36.51 -3.19
C ASN A 109 7.59 -35.82 -1.84
N GLY A 110 8.63 -35.19 -1.28
CA GLY A 110 8.54 -34.43 -0.04
C GLY A 110 7.90 -33.05 -0.21
N CYS A 111 7.63 -32.38 0.90
CA CYS A 111 7.33 -30.96 0.99
C CYS A 111 7.98 -30.39 2.23
N THR A 112 7.92 -29.07 2.39
CA THR A 112 8.34 -28.40 3.62
C THR A 112 7.13 -27.77 4.32
N THR A 113 7.36 -27.07 5.43
CA THR A 113 6.32 -26.23 6.05
C THR A 113 5.80 -25.14 5.11
N ALA A 114 6.54 -24.79 4.05
CA ALA A 114 6.14 -23.82 3.06
C ALA A 114 4.87 -24.23 2.29
N ALA A 115 4.64 -25.53 2.08
CA ALA A 115 3.41 -26.03 1.45
C ALA A 115 2.16 -25.56 2.18
N MET A 116 2.09 -25.81 3.49
CA MET A 116 0.92 -25.45 4.28
C MET A 116 0.85 -23.95 4.57
N ASN A 117 2.00 -23.30 4.80
CA ASN A 117 2.06 -21.84 4.95
C ASN A 117 1.54 -21.13 3.71
N GLY A 118 1.99 -21.53 2.52
CA GLY A 118 1.55 -20.98 1.24
C GLY A 118 0.07 -21.25 0.97
N ALA A 119 -0.40 -22.47 1.22
CA ALA A 119 -1.81 -22.82 1.09
C ALA A 119 -2.69 -21.97 2.03
N ALA A 120 -2.25 -21.74 3.26
CA ALA A 120 -2.96 -20.92 4.24
C ALA A 120 -2.97 -19.43 3.84
N LYS A 121 -1.80 -18.91 3.43
CA LYS A 121 -1.63 -17.53 2.95
C LYS A 121 -2.58 -17.18 1.81
N ASN A 122 -2.82 -18.11 0.89
CA ASN A 122 -3.67 -17.92 -0.29
C ASN A 122 -5.10 -18.49 -0.14
N GLY A 123 -5.48 -18.96 1.05
CA GLY A 123 -6.86 -19.34 1.35
C GLY A 123 -7.30 -20.71 0.84
N TYR A 124 -6.36 -21.59 0.50
CA TYR A 124 -6.66 -22.92 -0.04
C TYR A 124 -6.95 -23.94 1.07
N LEU A 125 -8.08 -23.77 1.77
CA LEU A 125 -8.48 -24.62 2.90
C LEU A 125 -8.49 -26.13 2.58
N ALA A 126 -8.91 -26.52 1.36
CA ALA A 126 -8.91 -27.91 0.95
C ALA A 126 -7.50 -28.52 0.92
N VAL A 127 -6.51 -27.74 0.48
CA VAL A 127 -5.09 -28.15 0.49
C VAL A 127 -4.56 -28.18 1.92
N VAL A 128 -4.89 -27.18 2.75
CA VAL A 128 -4.48 -27.14 4.17
C VAL A 128 -4.97 -28.39 4.92
N LYS A 129 -6.26 -28.72 4.81
CA LYS A 129 -6.85 -29.93 5.41
C LYS A 129 -6.14 -31.19 4.93
N TRP A 130 -5.98 -31.32 3.61
CA TRP A 130 -5.36 -32.50 3.02
C TRP A 130 -3.90 -32.67 3.48
N LEU A 131 -3.11 -31.59 3.48
CA LEU A 131 -1.73 -31.62 3.97
C LEU A 131 -1.69 -31.97 5.45
N HIS A 132 -2.61 -31.47 6.28
CA HIS A 132 -2.63 -31.81 7.70
C HIS A 132 -2.91 -33.28 7.96
N ASP A 133 -3.83 -33.88 7.20
CA ASP A 133 -4.25 -35.27 7.40
C ASP A 133 -3.22 -36.27 6.83
N ASN A 134 -2.41 -35.86 5.85
CA ASN A 134 -1.54 -36.77 5.08
C ASN A 134 -0.03 -36.49 5.21
N ARG A 135 0.37 -35.37 5.82
CA ARG A 135 1.77 -34.95 5.97
C ARG A 135 2.10 -34.58 7.42
N HIS A 136 3.38 -34.69 7.77
CA HIS A 136 3.86 -34.53 9.16
C HIS A 136 4.67 -33.23 9.36
N GLU A 137 5.03 -32.54 8.28
CA GLU A 137 5.81 -31.30 8.29
C GLU A 137 5.08 -30.16 9.01
N GLY A 138 3.75 -30.12 8.90
CA GLY A 138 2.92 -29.12 9.56
C GLY A 138 3.02 -27.74 8.91
N CYS A 139 2.89 -26.70 9.73
CA CYS A 139 2.99 -25.29 9.34
C CYS A 139 3.78 -24.53 10.40
N THR A 140 4.12 -23.26 10.14
CA THR A 140 4.64 -22.34 11.16
C THR A 140 3.55 -21.36 11.59
N THR A 141 3.86 -20.51 12.57
CA THR A 141 2.99 -19.38 12.97
C THR A 141 2.64 -18.46 11.80
N ASP A 142 3.45 -18.44 10.74
CA ASP A 142 3.20 -17.65 9.54
C ASP A 142 1.93 -18.07 8.82
N ALA A 143 1.54 -19.35 8.85
CA ALA A 143 0.29 -19.80 8.24
C ALA A 143 -0.94 -19.06 8.81
N MET A 144 -1.00 -18.92 10.13
CA MET A 144 -2.08 -18.21 10.81
C MET A 144 -2.00 -16.70 10.55
N VAL A 145 -0.81 -16.11 10.68
CA VAL A 145 -0.60 -14.67 10.47
C VAL A 145 -0.93 -14.27 9.03
N ASP A 146 -0.46 -15.03 8.04
CA ASP A 146 -0.69 -14.74 6.63
C ASP A 146 -2.14 -15.03 6.20
N ALA A 147 -2.77 -16.09 6.70
CA ALA A 147 -4.20 -16.33 6.47
C ALA A 147 -5.05 -15.17 7.01
N ALA A 148 -4.74 -14.70 8.23
CA ALA A 148 -5.42 -13.55 8.83
C ALA A 148 -5.13 -12.24 8.06
N SER A 149 -3.88 -12.05 7.64
CA SER A 149 -3.42 -10.90 6.86
C SER A 149 -4.05 -10.82 5.47
N ASN A 150 -4.51 -11.93 4.89
CA ASN A 150 -5.19 -11.98 3.59
C ASN A 150 -6.70 -12.19 3.71
N GLY A 151 -7.24 -12.28 4.93
CA GLY A 151 -8.68 -12.32 5.18
C GLY A 151 -9.33 -13.69 5.04
N HIS A 152 -8.54 -14.77 5.06
CA HIS A 152 -9.03 -16.15 4.93
C HIS A 152 -9.56 -16.69 6.27
N LEU A 153 -10.74 -16.21 6.68
CA LEU A 153 -11.36 -16.54 7.96
C LEU A 153 -11.58 -18.06 8.15
N ASP A 154 -11.97 -18.77 7.10
CA ASP A 154 -12.20 -20.21 7.12
C ASP A 154 -10.91 -20.99 7.43
N VAL A 155 -9.79 -20.57 6.84
CA VAL A 155 -8.46 -21.11 7.16
C VAL A 155 -8.05 -20.75 8.59
N VAL A 156 -8.28 -19.50 9.03
CA VAL A 156 -7.98 -19.04 10.40
C VAL A 156 -8.73 -19.88 11.44
N CYS A 157 -10.04 -20.06 11.26
CA CYS A 157 -10.86 -20.88 12.16
C CYS A 157 -10.36 -22.32 12.19
N TRP A 158 -10.10 -22.90 11.01
CA TRP A 158 -9.66 -24.29 10.93
C TRP A 158 -8.28 -24.49 11.57
N LEU A 159 -7.32 -23.59 11.33
CA LEU A 159 -6.01 -23.62 11.97
C LEU A 159 -6.12 -23.48 13.49
N HIS A 160 -7.03 -22.63 13.99
CA HIS A 160 -7.27 -22.49 15.42
C HIS A 160 -7.76 -23.79 16.07
N ASP A 161 -8.70 -24.46 15.43
CA ASP A 161 -9.33 -25.67 15.99
C ASP A 161 -8.38 -26.87 15.98
N HIS A 162 -7.41 -26.92 15.04
CA HIS A 162 -6.59 -28.12 14.78
C HIS A 162 -5.10 -27.94 15.06
N ARG A 163 -4.63 -26.71 15.31
CA ARG A 163 -3.21 -26.43 15.59
C ARG A 163 -3.07 -25.70 16.91
N THR A 164 -2.08 -26.10 17.69
CA THR A 164 -1.66 -25.46 18.95
C THR A 164 -0.89 -24.16 18.74
N GLN A 165 -0.67 -23.73 17.49
CA GLN A 165 0.17 -22.58 17.19
C GLN A 165 -0.51 -21.30 17.62
N SER A 166 0.16 -20.64 18.56
CA SER A 166 -0.33 -19.51 19.33
C SER A 166 -0.59 -18.28 18.46
N PHE A 167 -1.67 -17.59 18.79
CA PHE A 167 -1.94 -16.24 18.33
C PHE A 167 -0.82 -15.31 18.74
N THR A 168 -0.46 -14.39 17.85
CA THR A 168 0.45 -13.31 18.16
C THR A 168 -0.31 -11.99 18.02
N ALA A 169 0.10 -10.96 18.76
CA ALA A 169 -0.39 -9.60 18.54
C ALA A 169 -0.22 -9.15 17.07
N GLU A 170 0.75 -9.73 16.36
CA GLU A 170 0.98 -9.48 14.93
C GLU A 170 -0.17 -10.04 14.06
N THR A 171 -0.82 -11.14 14.42
CA THR A 171 -1.97 -11.70 13.69
C THR A 171 -3.12 -10.70 13.57
N ILE A 172 -3.56 -10.14 14.69
CA ILE A 172 -4.66 -9.15 14.70
C ILE A 172 -4.23 -7.83 14.08
N LYS A 173 -2.98 -7.41 14.28
CA LYS A 173 -2.43 -6.20 13.69
C LYS A 173 -2.39 -6.25 12.17
N ARG A 174 -1.97 -7.37 11.56
CA ARG A 174 -1.97 -7.52 10.09
C ARG A 174 -3.36 -7.62 9.50
N ALA A 175 -4.27 -8.38 10.13
CA ALA A 175 -5.67 -8.40 9.73
C ALA A 175 -6.31 -7.01 9.79
N ALA A 176 -5.97 -6.22 10.82
CA ALA A 176 -6.44 -4.86 10.98
C ALA A 176 -5.85 -3.90 9.95
N ALA A 177 -4.55 -4.03 9.65
CA ALA A 177 -3.84 -3.22 8.65
C ALA A 177 -4.43 -3.35 7.24
N ASN A 178 -4.88 -4.55 6.87
CA ASN A 178 -5.49 -4.84 5.56
C ASN A 178 -7.02 -4.74 5.57
N GLY A 179 -7.62 -4.41 6.71
CA GLY A 179 -9.06 -4.15 6.79
C GLY A 179 -9.95 -5.39 6.81
N HIS A 180 -9.41 -6.57 7.15
CA HIS A 180 -10.15 -7.84 7.18
C HIS A 180 -11.05 -7.92 8.41
N LEU A 181 -12.18 -7.24 8.32
CA LEU A 181 -13.12 -7.02 9.41
C LEU A 181 -13.67 -8.32 10.03
N GLU A 182 -13.99 -9.33 9.23
CA GLU A 182 -14.53 -10.60 9.77
C GLU A 182 -13.48 -11.36 10.58
N VAL A 183 -12.23 -11.38 10.10
CA VAL A 183 -11.10 -11.96 10.84
C VAL A 183 -10.87 -11.20 12.15
N VAL A 184 -10.86 -9.87 12.12
CA VAL A 184 -10.67 -9.06 13.33
C VAL A 184 -11.81 -9.27 14.33
N ARG A 185 -13.07 -9.34 13.88
CA ARG A 185 -14.22 -9.65 14.74
C ARG A 185 -14.07 -11.00 15.42
N TRP A 186 -13.72 -12.01 14.64
CA TRP A 186 -13.56 -13.37 15.14
C TRP A 186 -12.42 -13.44 16.16
N LEU A 187 -11.25 -12.88 15.83
CA LEU A 187 -10.10 -12.80 16.75
C LEU A 187 -10.45 -12.04 18.03
N TYR A 188 -11.18 -10.93 17.93
CA TYR A 188 -11.60 -10.16 19.09
C TYR A 188 -12.56 -10.94 19.99
N LYS A 189 -13.50 -11.69 19.41
CA LYS A 189 -14.49 -12.47 20.15
C LYS A 189 -13.86 -13.67 20.86
N GLU A 190 -13.08 -14.47 20.14
CA GLU A 190 -12.54 -15.73 20.66
C GLU A 190 -11.31 -15.49 21.58
N LEU A 191 -10.58 -14.39 21.37
CA LEU A 191 -9.26 -14.18 22.00
C LEU A 191 -9.11 -12.81 22.66
N GLY A 192 -10.19 -12.03 22.78
CA GLY A 192 -10.15 -10.68 23.37
C GLY A 192 -9.50 -10.62 24.76
N ASN A 193 -9.53 -11.73 25.52
CA ASN A 193 -8.93 -11.84 26.84
C ASN A 193 -7.42 -12.14 26.83
N GLN A 194 -6.86 -12.56 25.69
CA GLN A 194 -5.44 -12.89 25.55
C GLN A 194 -4.59 -11.70 25.05
N PHE A 195 -5.20 -10.74 24.37
CA PHE A 195 -4.49 -9.55 23.88
C PHE A 195 -4.46 -8.44 24.93
N SER A 196 -3.31 -7.78 25.08
CA SER A 196 -3.25 -6.59 25.91
C SER A 196 -4.01 -5.43 25.23
N LEU A 197 -4.52 -4.49 26.02
CA LEU A 197 -5.14 -3.28 25.48
C LEU A 197 -4.18 -2.53 24.54
N VAL A 198 -2.87 -2.56 24.81
CA VAL A 198 -1.85 -1.90 23.99
C VAL A 198 -1.80 -2.53 22.59
N ASP A 199 -1.88 -3.86 22.48
CA ASP A 199 -1.85 -4.56 21.19
C ASP A 199 -3.08 -4.27 20.34
N LEU A 200 -4.26 -4.26 20.98
CA LEU A 200 -5.52 -3.90 20.33
C LEU A 200 -5.48 -2.46 19.81
N MET A 201 -4.96 -1.52 20.60
CA MET A 201 -4.88 -0.11 20.23
C MET A 201 -3.83 0.15 19.15
N ASN A 202 -2.68 -0.54 19.19
CA ASN A 202 -1.69 -0.51 18.12
C ASN A 202 -2.29 -1.03 16.80
N SER A 203 -3.08 -2.10 16.87
CA SER A 203 -3.77 -2.66 15.70
C SER A 203 -4.82 -1.70 15.14
N ALA A 204 -5.59 -1.03 16.01
CA ALA A 204 -6.53 0.03 15.61
C ALA A 204 -5.80 1.22 14.95
N ALA A 205 -4.66 1.63 15.49
CA ALA A 205 -3.86 2.72 14.94
C ALA A 205 -3.34 2.40 13.53
N VAL A 206 -2.97 1.15 13.26
CA VAL A 206 -2.56 0.71 11.91
C VAL A 206 -3.78 0.61 10.97
N ALA A 207 -4.93 0.12 11.44
CA ALA A 207 -6.17 0.14 10.65
C ALA A 207 -6.58 1.56 10.22
N ALA A 208 -6.28 2.56 11.06
CA ALA A 208 -6.49 3.97 10.71
C ALA A 208 -5.55 4.48 9.62
N ILE A 209 -4.35 3.91 9.45
CA ILE A 209 -3.50 4.22 8.29
C ILE A 209 -4.20 3.75 7.01
N GLY A 210 -4.76 2.53 7.00
CA GLY A 210 -5.51 1.95 5.88
C GLY A 210 -6.88 2.59 5.63
N GLY A 211 -7.43 3.31 6.63
CA GLY A 211 -8.76 3.94 6.53
C GLY A 211 -9.91 2.98 6.87
N HIS A 212 -9.64 1.89 7.58
CA HIS A 212 -10.62 0.84 7.87
C HIS A 212 -11.47 1.19 9.10
N LEU A 213 -12.40 2.15 8.95
CA LEU A 213 -13.24 2.65 10.06
C LEU A 213 -13.94 1.54 10.85
N LYS A 214 -14.54 0.55 10.18
CA LYS A 214 -15.24 -0.55 10.86
C LYS A 214 -14.31 -1.40 11.72
N VAL A 215 -13.07 -1.59 11.29
CA VAL A 215 -12.05 -2.33 12.07
C VAL A 215 -11.66 -1.52 13.29
N VAL A 216 -11.44 -0.21 13.12
CA VAL A 216 -11.15 0.69 14.24
C VAL A 216 -12.29 0.68 15.26
N GLN A 217 -13.55 0.68 14.82
CA GLN A 217 -14.73 0.62 15.70
C GLN A 217 -14.84 -0.69 16.48
N VAL A 218 -14.39 -1.81 15.92
CA VAL A 218 -14.38 -3.11 16.60
C VAL A 218 -13.27 -3.14 17.66
N LEU A 219 -12.08 -2.64 17.31
CA LEU A 219 -10.92 -2.69 18.19
C LEU A 219 -10.95 -1.65 19.31
N ALA A 220 -11.46 -0.44 19.02
CA ALA A 220 -11.58 0.67 19.96
C ALA A 220 -13.04 0.84 20.41
N THR A 221 -13.34 0.35 21.61
CA THR A 221 -14.69 0.43 22.20
C THR A 221 -14.83 1.64 23.12
N LYS A 222 -16.06 2.15 23.29
CA LYS A 222 -16.37 3.44 23.97
C LYS A 222 -15.71 3.62 25.35
N SER A 223 -15.44 2.54 26.09
CA SER A 223 -14.79 2.61 27.41
C SER A 223 -13.33 3.03 27.36
N GLN A 224 -12.64 2.81 26.24
CA GLN A 224 -11.19 3.07 26.06
C GLN A 224 -10.90 4.51 25.61
N PHE A 225 -11.93 5.28 25.25
CA PHE A 225 -11.81 6.66 24.77
C PHE A 225 -11.54 7.69 25.87
N SER A 226 -11.37 7.24 27.12
CA SER A 226 -11.07 8.12 28.25
C SER A 226 -9.59 8.47 28.36
N ASP A 227 -8.69 7.65 27.78
CA ASP A 227 -7.24 7.85 27.86
C ASP A 227 -6.67 8.40 26.53
N PRO A 228 -6.20 9.67 26.52
CA PRO A 228 -5.58 10.27 25.35
C PRO A 228 -4.39 9.47 24.79
N LYS A 229 -3.71 8.66 25.61
CA LYS A 229 -2.55 7.85 25.19
C LYS A 229 -2.84 6.96 23.99
N TYR A 230 -4.06 6.42 23.88
CA TYR A 230 -4.45 5.50 22.81
C TYR A 230 -5.15 6.21 21.64
N LEU A 231 -5.84 7.31 21.92
CA LEU A 231 -6.54 8.10 20.90
C LEU A 231 -5.61 8.99 20.09
N THR A 232 -4.55 9.51 20.71
CA THR A 232 -3.55 10.35 20.08
C THR A 232 -2.93 9.68 18.84
N PRO A 233 -2.36 8.45 18.91
CA PRO A 233 -1.79 7.78 17.74
C PRO A 233 -2.84 7.48 16.65
N LEU A 234 -4.06 7.11 17.06
CA LEU A 234 -5.15 6.80 16.15
C LEU A 234 -5.58 8.03 15.34
N MET A 235 -5.78 9.16 16.02
CA MET A 235 -6.09 10.45 15.42
C MET A 235 -4.94 10.95 14.55
N ALA A 236 -3.70 10.84 15.01
CA ALA A 236 -2.52 11.24 14.26
C ALA A 236 -2.41 10.49 12.93
N ASN A 237 -2.60 9.17 12.94
CA ASN A 237 -2.58 8.35 11.72
C ASN A 237 -3.75 8.65 10.79
N ALA A 238 -4.98 8.73 11.32
CA ALA A 238 -6.15 9.06 10.52
C ALA A 238 -5.98 10.43 9.82
N PHE A 239 -5.43 11.40 10.54
CA PHE A 239 -5.14 12.72 10.02
C PHE A 239 -4.03 12.68 8.96
N LYS A 240 -2.87 12.05 9.26
CA LYS A 240 -1.72 11.88 8.35
C LYS A 240 -2.06 11.33 6.98
N TYR A 241 -2.98 10.37 6.95
CA TYR A 241 -3.39 9.68 5.73
C TYR A 241 -4.74 10.17 5.18
N GLY A 242 -5.27 11.28 5.68
CA GLY A 242 -6.48 11.91 5.14
C GLY A 242 -7.76 11.08 5.29
N ARG A 243 -7.88 10.30 6.37
CA ARG A 243 -9.01 9.40 6.64
C ARG A 243 -10.15 10.14 7.36
N VAL A 244 -10.88 10.96 6.59
CA VAL A 244 -11.99 11.81 7.05
C VAL A 244 -12.98 11.07 7.96
N ALA A 245 -13.49 9.91 7.55
CA ALA A 245 -14.51 9.20 8.31
C ALA A 245 -14.05 8.75 9.71
N ILE A 246 -12.76 8.48 9.89
CA ILE A 246 -12.18 8.14 11.21
C ILE A 246 -12.02 9.40 12.04
N VAL A 247 -11.55 10.50 11.44
CA VAL A 247 -11.44 11.81 12.12
C VAL A 247 -12.81 12.28 12.63
N GLU A 248 -13.84 12.25 11.79
CA GLU A 248 -15.21 12.62 12.18
C GLU A 248 -15.74 11.74 13.29
N TRP A 249 -15.52 10.43 13.18
CA TRP A 249 -15.95 9.48 14.19
C TRP A 249 -15.27 9.74 15.55
N LEU A 250 -13.96 10.02 15.58
CA LEU A 250 -13.22 10.35 16.81
C LEU A 250 -13.71 11.65 17.44
N LEU A 251 -13.96 12.69 16.64
CA LEU A 251 -14.51 13.95 17.13
C LEU A 251 -15.94 13.79 17.65
N GLY A 252 -16.77 12.98 16.99
CA GLY A 252 -18.11 12.63 17.45
C GLY A 252 -18.14 11.87 18.78
N LEU A 253 -17.03 11.23 19.16
CA LEU A 253 -16.84 10.62 20.48
C LEU A 253 -16.34 11.59 21.55
N GLY A 254 -16.08 12.86 21.20
CA GLY A 254 -15.66 13.91 22.12
C GLY A 254 -14.15 14.08 22.25
N TYR A 255 -13.35 13.54 21.32
CA TYR A 255 -11.90 13.74 21.32
C TYR A 255 -11.54 15.23 21.23
N GLN A 256 -10.81 15.74 22.23
CA GLN A 256 -10.33 17.13 22.26
C GLN A 256 -8.92 17.21 21.67
N VAL A 257 -8.77 17.94 20.57
CA VAL A 257 -7.47 18.20 19.94
C VAL A 257 -6.73 19.27 20.78
N ARG A 258 -5.68 18.89 21.50
CA ARG A 258 -4.91 19.83 22.35
C ARG A 258 -3.77 20.46 21.58
N ALA A 259 -3.30 21.63 22.03
CA ALA A 259 -2.18 22.35 21.42
C ALA A 259 -0.87 21.54 21.33
N LYS A 260 -0.64 20.56 22.22
CA LYS A 260 0.51 19.64 22.16
C LYS A 260 0.35 18.50 21.14
N ASP A 261 -0.89 18.16 20.80
CA ASP A 261 -1.23 17.18 19.77
C ASP A 261 -1.06 17.81 18.36
N THR A 262 -0.93 19.13 18.29
CA THR A 262 -0.56 19.91 17.08
C THR A 262 0.87 19.61 16.60
N ILE A 263 1.69 18.87 17.35
CA ILE A 263 3.00 18.41 16.85
C ILE A 263 2.82 17.61 15.56
N TRP A 264 1.76 16.81 15.41
CA TRP A 264 1.50 16.06 14.16
C TRP A 264 0.98 16.97 13.04
N VAL A 265 0.38 18.11 13.42
CA VAL A 265 -0.02 19.20 12.53
C VAL A 265 1.19 20.10 12.13
N GLN A 266 2.29 20.07 12.89
CA GLN A 266 3.49 20.89 12.70
C GLN A 266 4.67 20.12 12.08
N GLU A 267 4.93 18.88 12.51
CA GLU A 267 5.90 17.92 11.96
C GLU A 267 5.47 17.35 10.61
N SER A 268 4.35 17.86 10.10
CA SER A 268 3.82 17.59 8.79
C SER A 268 4.61 18.18 7.63
N ARG A 269 5.93 18.19 7.77
CA ARG A 269 6.89 18.71 6.79
C ARG A 269 6.86 17.91 5.47
N SER A 270 6.37 16.67 5.45
CA SER A 270 6.38 15.76 4.29
C SER A 270 5.00 15.38 3.69
N TRP A 271 3.95 16.20 3.87
CA TRP A 271 2.57 15.84 3.53
C TRP A 271 2.20 16.06 2.07
N GLY A 272 2.51 15.08 1.23
CA GLY A 272 1.82 14.88 -0.05
C GLY A 272 0.40 14.29 0.11
N THR A 273 -0.05 13.97 1.33
CA THR A 273 -1.23 13.12 1.59
C THR A 273 -2.30 13.70 2.55
N ALA A 274 -2.08 14.86 3.19
CA ALA A 274 -3.15 15.51 3.99
C ALA A 274 -4.24 15.98 3.05
N LYS A 275 -5.48 15.59 3.34
CA LYS A 275 -6.62 16.10 2.62
C LYS A 275 -7.14 17.39 3.29
N PRO A 276 -7.37 18.49 2.55
CA PRO A 276 -7.96 19.72 3.08
C PRO A 276 -9.20 19.46 3.95
N GLU A 277 -9.99 18.46 3.60
CA GLU A 277 -11.21 18.06 4.31
C GLU A 277 -10.94 17.67 5.77
N THR A 278 -9.89 16.87 6.04
CA THR A 278 -9.52 16.49 7.41
C THR A 278 -9.08 17.68 8.26
N MET A 279 -8.45 18.67 7.63
CA MET A 279 -8.03 19.91 8.30
C MET A 279 -9.24 20.79 8.64
N GLN A 280 -10.16 20.98 7.70
CA GLN A 280 -11.40 21.75 7.92
C GLN A 280 -12.19 21.22 9.13
N ILE A 281 -12.29 19.89 9.24
CA ILE A 281 -13.02 19.22 10.31
C ILE A 281 -12.37 19.47 11.69
N ILE A 282 -11.05 19.34 11.79
CA ILE A 282 -10.33 19.61 13.05
C ILE A 282 -10.49 21.08 13.44
N TYR A 283 -10.35 22.02 12.51
CA TYR A 283 -10.46 23.45 12.82
C TYR A 283 -11.88 23.91 13.15
N LYS A 284 -12.91 23.26 12.59
CA LYS A 284 -14.30 23.52 12.97
C LYS A 284 -14.59 23.08 14.42
N GLY A 285 -13.86 22.08 14.93
CA GLY A 285 -14.12 21.43 16.22
C GLY A 285 -13.09 21.69 17.32
N SER A 286 -12.09 22.57 17.13
CA SER A 286 -11.01 22.77 18.10
C SER A 286 -10.67 24.23 18.36
N GLU A 287 -10.22 24.53 19.58
CA GLU A 287 -9.60 25.81 19.96
C GLU A 287 -8.13 25.91 19.48
N VAL A 288 -7.81 25.39 18.28
CA VAL A 288 -6.44 25.50 17.76
C VAL A 288 -6.17 26.95 17.36
N SER A 289 -5.09 27.50 17.92
CA SER A 289 -4.68 28.88 17.70
C SER A 289 -4.43 29.16 16.21
N VAL A 290 -5.22 30.08 15.66
CA VAL A 290 -5.19 30.56 14.27
C VAL A 290 -3.77 30.85 13.71
N PRO A 291 -2.79 31.38 14.47
CA PRO A 291 -1.44 31.66 13.99
C PRO A 291 -0.65 30.47 13.42
N ASP A 292 -0.81 29.26 13.97
CA ASP A 292 -0.07 28.08 13.50
C ASP A 292 -0.65 27.54 12.18
N VAL A 293 -1.96 27.66 12.01
CA VAL A 293 -2.69 27.32 10.79
C VAL A 293 -2.31 28.25 9.63
N ARG A 294 -2.17 29.56 9.93
CA ARG A 294 -1.74 30.57 8.96
C ARG A 294 -0.36 30.26 8.40
N ARG A 295 0.62 29.97 9.27
CA ARG A 295 1.98 29.59 8.85
C ARG A 295 1.98 28.35 7.93
N PHE A 296 1.10 27.40 8.20
CA PHE A 296 1.01 26.15 7.45
C PHE A 296 0.49 26.37 6.02
N ILE A 297 -0.61 27.11 5.86
CA ILE A 297 -1.25 27.39 4.56
C ILE A 297 -0.28 28.08 3.61
N VAL A 298 0.43 29.08 4.12
CA VAL A 298 1.34 29.88 3.34
C VAL A 298 2.51 29.05 2.79
N ARG A 299 3.06 28.12 3.58
CA ARG A 299 4.14 27.22 3.14
C ARG A 299 3.69 26.17 2.11
N ARG A 300 2.43 25.73 2.15
CA ARG A 300 1.91 24.61 1.33
C ARG A 300 1.30 25.00 0.00
N ARG A 301 1.02 26.28 -0.22
CA ARG A 301 0.34 26.75 -1.43
C ARG A 301 -1.10 26.29 -1.62
N ASP A 302 -1.77 25.92 -0.52
CA ASP A 302 -3.15 25.44 -0.56
C ASP A 302 -4.17 26.58 -0.51
N ILE A 303 -4.52 27.07 -1.71
CA ILE A 303 -5.54 28.11 -1.89
C ILE A 303 -6.94 27.68 -1.44
N ARG A 304 -7.28 26.38 -1.51
CA ARG A 304 -8.61 25.90 -1.14
C ARG A 304 -8.83 26.01 0.36
N MET A 305 -7.81 25.63 1.14
CA MET A 305 -7.84 25.81 2.59
C MET A 305 -7.83 27.30 2.98
N ALA A 306 -7.04 28.14 2.29
CA ALA A 306 -7.02 29.58 2.52
C ALA A 306 -8.40 30.22 2.34
N ARG A 307 -9.09 29.88 1.25
CA ARG A 307 -10.47 30.32 0.98
C ARG A 307 -11.46 29.81 2.02
N TRP A 308 -11.33 28.56 2.44
CA TRP A 308 -12.22 28.02 3.46
C TRP A 308 -12.06 28.76 4.80
N LEU A 309 -10.83 28.98 5.27
CA LEU A 309 -10.56 29.74 6.49
C LEU A 309 -11.10 31.17 6.42
N TRP A 310 -10.97 31.80 5.26
CA TRP A 310 -11.54 33.12 4.99
C TRP A 310 -13.05 33.14 5.19
N CYS A 311 -13.76 32.20 4.56
CA CYS A 311 -15.21 32.06 4.71
C CYS A 311 -15.64 31.78 6.15
N HIS A 312 -14.73 31.29 7.01
CA HIS A 312 -14.98 30.96 8.41
C HIS A 312 -14.34 31.98 9.39
N GLY A 313 -13.98 33.18 8.93
CA GLY A 313 -13.59 34.30 9.80
C GLY A 313 -12.16 34.25 10.35
N CYS A 314 -11.31 33.37 9.82
CA CYS A 314 -9.89 33.36 10.16
C CYS A 314 -9.14 34.44 9.36
N ASN A 315 -8.78 35.54 10.05
CA ASN A 315 -8.06 36.68 9.46
C ASN A 315 -6.71 36.30 8.82
N LEU A 316 -6.66 35.95 7.54
CA LEU A 316 -5.41 35.75 6.78
C LEU A 316 -4.75 37.07 6.35
N HIS A 317 -5.10 38.19 6.99
CA HIS A 317 -4.76 39.53 6.51
C HIS A 317 -3.45 40.10 7.02
N THR A 318 -2.58 39.29 7.62
CA THR A 318 -1.37 39.86 8.21
C THR A 318 -0.30 39.99 7.14
N PHE A 319 0.42 41.11 7.18
CA PHE A 319 1.62 41.33 6.37
C PHE A 319 2.60 40.13 6.45
N LYS A 320 2.72 39.51 7.63
CA LYS A 320 3.54 38.32 7.85
C LYS A 320 3.13 37.10 7.02
N ASP A 321 1.85 37.01 6.62
CA ASP A 321 1.34 35.94 5.77
C ASP A 321 1.66 36.21 4.30
N LEU A 322 1.51 37.46 3.85
CA LEU A 322 1.91 37.90 2.51
C LEU A 322 3.40 37.72 2.27
N HIS A 323 4.26 38.27 3.14
CA HIS A 323 5.72 38.13 3.05
C HIS A 323 6.16 36.67 2.96
N ARG A 324 5.50 35.78 3.71
CA ARG A 324 5.81 34.35 3.69
C ARG A 324 5.28 33.66 2.43
N ALA A 325 4.21 34.15 1.81
CA ALA A 325 3.68 33.58 0.57
C ALA A 325 4.64 33.84 -0.59
N VAL A 326 5.18 35.06 -0.69
CA VAL A 326 6.19 35.41 -1.69
C VAL A 326 7.50 34.68 -1.42
N GLY A 327 8.00 34.64 -0.18
CA GLY A 327 9.20 33.86 0.16
C GLY A 327 9.06 32.33 0.01
N CYS A 328 7.84 31.81 -0.20
CA CYS A 328 7.59 30.39 -0.51
C CYS A 328 7.28 30.15 -2.00
N ASN A 329 7.45 31.15 -2.87
CA ASN A 329 7.14 31.11 -4.31
C ASN A 329 5.70 30.71 -4.64
N ASN A 330 4.73 31.30 -3.96
CA ASN A 330 3.34 30.91 -4.06
C ASN A 330 2.45 31.97 -4.72
N ILE A 331 2.60 32.09 -6.04
CA ILE A 331 1.95 33.12 -6.86
C ILE A 331 0.42 33.16 -6.66
N VAL A 332 -0.23 31.98 -6.68
CA VAL A 332 -1.70 31.87 -6.57
C VAL A 332 -2.22 32.38 -5.22
N LEU A 333 -1.53 32.06 -4.12
CA LEU A 333 -1.94 32.54 -2.80
C LEU A 333 -1.56 34.02 -2.62
N THR A 334 -0.40 34.44 -3.11
CA THR A 334 0.04 35.84 -3.07
C THR A 334 -0.98 36.73 -3.76
N ARG A 335 -1.40 36.36 -4.99
CA ARG A 335 -2.47 37.05 -5.72
C ARG A 335 -3.75 37.14 -4.90
N TRP A 336 -4.21 36.00 -4.40
CA TRP A 336 -5.46 35.95 -3.64
C TRP A 336 -5.40 36.78 -2.35
N LEU A 337 -4.27 36.80 -1.63
CA LEU A 337 -4.10 37.65 -0.43
C LEU A 337 -4.16 39.14 -0.79
N ILE A 338 -3.50 39.57 -1.87
CA ILE A 338 -3.50 40.97 -2.31
C ILE A 338 -4.90 41.40 -2.77
N GLU A 339 -5.57 40.59 -3.59
CA GLU A 339 -6.96 40.82 -4.04
C GLU A 339 -7.95 40.92 -2.88
N ASN A 340 -7.64 40.30 -1.75
CA ASN A 340 -8.44 40.30 -0.54
C ASN A 340 -7.96 41.31 0.53
N GLY A 341 -7.15 42.30 0.13
CA GLY A 341 -6.89 43.50 0.93
C GLY A 341 -5.76 43.39 1.96
N VAL A 342 -4.84 42.43 1.83
CA VAL A 342 -3.62 42.43 2.66
C VAL A 342 -2.71 43.58 2.23
N ARG A 343 -2.35 44.47 3.18
CA ARG A 343 -1.48 45.61 2.90
C ARG A 343 -0.10 45.15 2.44
N PHE A 344 0.36 45.75 1.35
CA PHE A 344 1.71 45.60 0.82
C PHE A 344 2.67 46.50 1.62
N ASP A 345 3.78 45.93 2.12
CA ASP A 345 4.86 46.71 2.76
C ASP A 345 6.03 46.84 1.79
N ARG A 346 6.54 48.05 1.62
CA ARG A 346 7.45 48.40 0.52
C ARG A 346 8.86 47.84 0.74
N ASP A 347 9.34 47.78 1.97
CA ASP A 347 10.76 47.50 2.23
C ASP A 347 11.08 46.00 2.38
N ALA A 348 10.18 45.22 3.01
CA ALA A 348 10.46 43.83 3.37
C ALA A 348 9.97 42.79 2.34
N THR A 349 8.97 43.12 1.53
CA THR A 349 8.48 42.21 0.48
C THR A 349 9.26 42.34 -0.82
N TRP A 350 9.74 43.55 -1.13
CA TRP A 350 10.42 43.91 -2.38
C TRP A 350 11.74 43.18 -2.60
N THR A 351 12.53 43.01 -1.53
CA THR A 351 13.79 42.26 -1.56
C THR A 351 13.63 40.81 -1.98
N ASN A 352 12.48 40.18 -1.75
CA ASN A 352 12.23 38.80 -2.19
C ASN A 352 11.62 38.70 -3.60
N PHE A 353 11.05 39.80 -4.14
CA PHE A 353 10.44 39.78 -5.47
C PHE A 353 11.47 39.86 -6.60
N TRP A 354 12.59 40.56 -6.38
CA TRP A 354 13.68 40.74 -7.35
C TRP A 354 14.56 39.51 -7.53
N TYR A 355 14.77 38.72 -6.47
CA TYR A 355 15.65 37.53 -6.53
C TYR A 355 15.00 36.31 -7.22
N ASP A 356 13.69 36.30 -7.46
CA ASP A 356 12.90 35.13 -7.87
C ASP A 356 12.02 35.38 -9.13
N ASP A 357 12.23 36.46 -9.90
CA ASP A 357 11.54 36.77 -11.18
C ASP A 357 10.00 36.94 -11.14
N TYR A 358 9.42 37.59 -10.11
CA TYR A 358 7.95 37.79 -10.01
C TYR A 358 7.41 39.08 -10.64
N LEU A 359 7.65 39.30 -11.93
CA LEU A 359 7.10 40.47 -12.65
C LEU A 359 5.56 40.51 -12.64
N GLU A 360 4.89 39.34 -12.63
CA GLU A 360 3.42 39.24 -12.64
C GLU A 360 2.75 39.81 -11.37
N VAL A 361 3.46 39.86 -10.23
CA VAL A 361 2.88 40.32 -8.96
C VAL A 361 2.69 41.84 -8.96
N VAL A 362 3.49 42.58 -9.74
CA VAL A 362 3.41 44.05 -9.89
C VAL A 362 2.03 44.49 -10.39
N GLU A 363 1.39 43.67 -11.24
CA GLU A 363 0.05 43.94 -11.77
C GLU A 363 -1.06 43.82 -10.73
N TRP A 364 -0.78 43.26 -9.55
CA TRP A 364 -1.79 43.01 -8.51
C TRP A 364 -1.70 43.99 -7.35
N VAL A 365 -0.61 44.74 -7.23
CA VAL A 365 -0.39 45.75 -6.19
C VAL A 365 -1.20 47.03 -6.53
N PRO A 366 -1.69 47.82 -5.55
CA PRO A 366 -2.30 49.12 -5.81
C PRO A 366 -1.43 50.07 -6.65
N GLU A 367 -2.06 50.90 -7.47
CA GLU A 367 -1.39 51.82 -8.41
C GLU A 367 -0.34 52.72 -7.74
N SER A 368 -0.64 53.19 -6.52
CA SER A 368 0.28 54.01 -5.71
C SER A 368 1.61 53.34 -5.39
N ASP A 369 1.62 52.01 -5.30
CA ASP A 369 2.81 51.23 -5.01
C ASP A 369 3.49 50.72 -6.29
N ARG A 370 2.75 50.54 -7.40
CA ARG A 370 3.33 50.23 -8.73
C ARG A 370 4.28 51.31 -9.21
N VAL A 371 3.93 52.58 -8.99
CA VAL A 371 4.80 53.71 -9.36
C VAL A 371 6.14 53.64 -8.62
N TRP A 372 6.14 53.20 -7.37
CA TRP A 372 7.36 53.01 -6.60
C TRP A 372 8.19 51.83 -7.14
N VAL A 373 7.53 50.70 -7.41
CA VAL A 373 8.15 49.51 -8.02
C VAL A 373 8.88 49.84 -9.33
N VAL A 374 8.22 50.57 -10.23
CA VAL A 374 8.81 50.96 -11.52
C VAL A 374 10.00 51.89 -11.33
N ARG A 375 9.92 52.84 -10.39
CA ARG A 375 11.04 53.73 -10.07
C ARG A 375 12.26 52.98 -9.54
N GLU A 376 12.04 51.99 -8.68
CA GLU A 376 13.14 51.24 -8.09
C GLU A 376 13.78 50.27 -9.09
N ALA A 377 12.97 49.61 -9.93
CA ALA A 377 13.48 48.77 -11.01
C ALA A 377 14.30 49.56 -12.05
N LEU A 378 13.92 50.82 -12.32
CA LEU A 378 14.70 51.72 -13.16
C LEU A 378 16.01 52.13 -12.49
N ALA A 379 16.01 52.36 -11.17
CA ALA A 379 17.22 52.72 -10.43
C ALA A 379 18.24 51.57 -10.36
N THR A 380 17.81 50.32 -10.26
CA THR A 380 18.72 49.14 -10.23
C THR A 380 19.23 48.74 -11.61
N ASN A 381 18.48 48.97 -12.69
CA ASN A 381 18.95 48.74 -14.07
C ASN A 381 19.97 49.79 -14.57
N GLU A 382 20.25 50.83 -13.78
CA GLU A 382 21.33 51.79 -14.06
C GLU A 382 22.68 51.34 -13.44
N GLU A 383 22.73 50.23 -12.69
CA GLU A 383 23.95 49.71 -12.05
C GLU A 383 24.50 48.37 -12.59
N ASP A 384 23.81 47.69 -13.52
CA ASP A 384 24.31 46.52 -14.30
C ASP A 384 24.59 46.90 -15.76
#